data_AF-A0A1E7EIU1-F1
#
_entry.id   AF-A0A1E7EIU1-F1
#
_cell.length_a   1.000
_cell.length_b   1.000
_cell.length_c   1.000
_cell.angle_alpha   90.00
_cell.angle_beta   90.00
_cell.angle_gamma   90.00
#
_symmetry.space_group_name_H-M   'P 1'
#
loop_
_entity.id
_entity.type
_entity.pdbx_description
1 polymer ?
#
loop_
_entity_poly.entity_id
_entity_poly.type
_entity_poly.pdbx_seq_one_letter_code
_entity_poly.pdbx_strand_id
1 'polypeptide(L)'
;MQDTVGSLQAHRITAAAIALTEKLESGEPSGAAVNALKAVASDNAVVSAAVQALPESVSNSGISTVQELQAGFEEKVYPQCRRAANVPEGQDGLEGQLLGSIFSALKSPPGPDEAAPETEKDESEYVLSRARRHVKLGELDKAVIELKKLKGQAAYTAKDWEARAKDRVAVEKALKVIRMECALANENLSKVAAA
;
A
#
# COMPACT_ATOMS: atom_id res chain seq x y z
N MET A 1 -31.68 -17.18 -21.24
CA MET A 1 -31.48 -17.80 -19.90
C MET A 1 -30.01 -17.74 -19.48
N GLN A 2 -29.03 -17.84 -20.39
CA GLN A 2 -27.61 -17.65 -20.08
C GLN A 2 -27.25 -16.20 -19.67
N ASP A 3 -27.88 -15.17 -20.26
CA ASP A 3 -27.54 -13.76 -19.98
C ASP A 3 -27.88 -13.30 -18.55
N THR A 4 -28.97 -13.84 -17.99
CA THR A 4 -29.44 -13.51 -16.63
C THR A 4 -28.49 -14.08 -15.56
N VAL A 5 -27.86 -15.23 -15.86
CA VAL A 5 -26.91 -15.90 -14.96
C VAL A 5 -25.58 -15.14 -14.92
N GLY A 6 -25.08 -14.68 -16.07
CA GLY A 6 -23.85 -13.88 -16.14
C GLY A 6 -23.96 -12.55 -15.39
N SER A 7 -25.08 -11.84 -15.55
CA SER A 7 -25.33 -10.57 -14.86
C SER A 7 -25.43 -10.75 -13.34
N LEU A 8 -26.13 -11.80 -12.89
CA LEU A 8 -26.23 -12.13 -11.47
C LEU A 8 -24.86 -12.46 -10.85
N GLN A 9 -24.03 -13.21 -11.57
CA GLN A 9 -22.69 -13.56 -11.10
C GLN A 9 -21.80 -12.32 -10.97
N ALA A 10 -21.75 -11.46 -11.99
CA ALA A 10 -20.98 -10.21 -11.95
C ALA A 10 -21.42 -9.31 -10.78
N HIS A 11 -22.72 -9.26 -10.51
CA HIS A 11 -23.25 -8.52 -9.36
C HIS A 11 -22.81 -9.13 -8.02
N ARG A 12 -22.87 -10.46 -7.87
CA ARG A 12 -22.42 -11.15 -6.65
C ARG A 12 -20.94 -10.95 -6.36
N ILE A 13 -20.09 -11.03 -7.38
CA ILE A 13 -18.64 -10.76 -7.24
C ILE A 13 -18.42 -9.31 -6.84
N THR A 14 -19.11 -8.36 -7.48
CA THR A 14 -19.03 -6.93 -7.14
C THR A 14 -19.45 -6.67 -5.69
N ALA A 15 -20.57 -7.24 -5.24
CA ALA A 15 -21.05 -7.09 -3.87
C ALA A 15 -20.06 -7.67 -2.86
N ALA A 16 -19.50 -8.86 -3.12
CA ALA A 16 -18.48 -9.45 -2.26
C ALA A 16 -17.19 -8.61 -2.22
N ALA A 17 -16.78 -8.03 -3.34
CA ALA A 17 -15.61 -7.15 -3.41
C ALA A 17 -15.84 -5.82 -2.65
N ILE A 18 -17.05 -5.27 -2.69
CA ILE A 18 -17.43 -4.09 -1.89
C ILE A 18 -17.39 -4.44 -0.40
N ALA A 19 -18.00 -5.55 0.02
CA ALA A 19 -17.98 -5.98 1.42
C ALA A 19 -16.55 -6.22 1.93
N LEU A 20 -15.67 -6.80 1.10
CA LEU A 20 -14.26 -6.93 1.43
C LEU A 20 -13.61 -5.55 1.57
N THR A 21 -13.87 -4.61 0.65
CA THR A 21 -13.34 -3.24 0.74
C THR A 21 -13.76 -2.56 2.06
N GLU A 22 -15.04 -2.61 2.41
CA GLU A 22 -15.56 -2.01 3.64
C GLU A 22 -14.89 -2.60 4.89
N LYS A 23 -14.69 -3.92 4.91
CA LYS A 23 -14.00 -4.59 6.03
C LYS A 23 -12.52 -4.20 6.11
N LEU A 24 -11.87 -4.01 4.97
CA LEU A 24 -10.47 -3.59 4.91
C LEU A 24 -10.26 -2.15 5.41
N GLU A 25 -11.28 -1.29 5.33
CA GLU A 25 -11.25 0.06 5.89
C GLU A 25 -11.36 0.07 7.42
N SER A 26 -11.75 -1.04 8.06
CA SER A 26 -11.72 -1.17 9.52
C SER A 26 -10.38 -1.69 10.06
N GLY A 27 -9.46 -2.10 9.19
CA GLY A 27 -8.16 -2.68 9.57
C GLY A 27 -8.23 -4.10 10.16
N GLU A 28 -9.43 -4.67 10.30
CA GLU A 28 -9.64 -5.97 10.94
C GLU A 28 -9.36 -7.15 9.99
N PRO A 29 -9.05 -8.34 10.54
CA PRO A 29 -8.99 -9.57 9.75
C PRO A 29 -10.25 -9.78 8.91
N SER A 30 -10.07 -9.98 7.62
CA SER A 30 -11.14 -10.04 6.61
C SER A 30 -11.32 -11.44 6.03
N GLY A 31 -10.88 -12.49 6.72
CA GLY A 31 -10.88 -13.88 6.22
C GLY A 31 -12.25 -14.38 5.77
N ALA A 32 -13.32 -14.04 6.49
CA ALA A 32 -14.68 -14.40 6.09
C ALA A 32 -15.11 -13.73 4.77
N ALA A 33 -14.78 -12.44 4.59
CA ALA A 33 -15.07 -11.70 3.36
C ALA A 33 -14.25 -12.22 2.17
N VAL A 34 -12.97 -12.55 2.40
CA VAL A 34 -12.11 -13.20 1.40
C VAL A 34 -12.70 -14.55 0.99
N ASN A 35 -13.15 -15.38 1.93
CA ASN A 35 -13.75 -16.68 1.63
C ASN A 35 -15.08 -16.54 0.87
N ALA A 36 -15.91 -15.56 1.23
CA ALA A 36 -17.13 -15.25 0.49
C ALA A 36 -16.83 -14.83 -0.96
N LEU A 37 -15.81 -13.99 -1.16
CA LEU A 37 -15.35 -13.57 -2.49
C LEU A 37 -14.81 -14.76 -3.30
N LYS A 38 -14.01 -15.65 -2.68
CA LYS A 38 -13.54 -16.91 -3.31
C LYS A 38 -14.71 -17.77 -3.79
N ALA A 39 -15.75 -17.91 -2.95
CA ALA A 39 -16.89 -18.77 -3.26
C ALA A 39 -17.72 -18.27 -4.46
N VAL A 40 -17.79 -16.96 -4.68
CA VAL A 40 -18.51 -16.38 -5.83
C VAL A 40 -17.64 -16.20 -7.08
N ALA A 41 -16.31 -16.29 -6.92
CA ALA A 41 -15.33 -16.11 -7.99
C ALA A 41 -14.99 -17.40 -8.74
N SER A 42 -15.48 -18.57 -8.32
CA SER A 42 -15.03 -19.89 -8.77
C SER A 42 -15.04 -20.07 -10.29
N ASP A 43 -16.00 -19.46 -10.99
CA ASP A 43 -16.15 -19.63 -12.44
C ASP A 43 -15.51 -18.48 -13.25
N ASN A 44 -14.83 -17.54 -12.58
CA ASN A 44 -14.04 -16.49 -13.23
C ASN A 44 -12.55 -16.65 -12.88
N ALA A 45 -11.76 -17.10 -13.86
CA ALA A 45 -10.34 -17.38 -13.68
C ALA A 45 -9.52 -16.13 -13.30
N VAL A 46 -9.85 -14.96 -13.85
CA VAL A 46 -9.16 -13.69 -13.57
C VAL A 46 -9.43 -13.24 -12.13
N VAL A 47 -10.70 -13.26 -11.71
CA VAL A 47 -11.09 -12.92 -10.33
C VAL A 47 -10.48 -13.93 -9.35
N SER A 48 -10.52 -15.23 -9.66
CA SER A 48 -9.90 -16.27 -8.83
C SER A 48 -8.40 -16.05 -8.65
N ALA A 49 -7.67 -15.74 -9.72
CA ALA A 49 -6.24 -15.44 -9.65
C ALA A 49 -5.96 -14.17 -8.82
N ALA A 50 -6.77 -13.11 -9.00
CA ALA A 50 -6.64 -11.88 -8.21
C ALA A 50 -6.88 -12.12 -6.71
N VAL A 51 -7.85 -12.97 -6.36
CA VAL A 51 -8.13 -13.33 -4.96
C VAL A 51 -7.03 -14.22 -4.37
N GLN A 52 -6.42 -15.10 -5.16
CA GLN A 52 -5.26 -15.89 -4.73
C GLN A 52 -4.00 -15.05 -4.52
N ALA A 53 -3.87 -13.93 -5.23
CA ALA A 53 -2.76 -12.99 -5.08
C ALA A 53 -2.87 -12.09 -3.84
N LEU A 54 -3.98 -12.15 -3.10
CA LEU A 54 -4.13 -11.38 -1.86
C LEU A 54 -3.11 -11.85 -0.81
N PRO A 55 -2.44 -10.92 -0.10
CA PRO A 55 -1.56 -11.27 1.02
C PRO A 55 -2.29 -12.07 2.11
N GLU A 56 -1.60 -13.02 2.72
CA GLU A 56 -2.15 -13.82 3.84
C GLU A 56 -2.55 -12.96 5.04
N SER A 57 -1.87 -11.82 5.24
CA SER A 57 -2.16 -10.86 6.30
C SER A 57 -3.61 -10.38 6.28
N VAL A 58 -4.23 -10.26 5.10
CA VAL A 58 -5.65 -9.90 4.95
C VAL A 58 -6.57 -10.84 5.72
N SER A 59 -6.27 -12.13 5.71
CA SER A 59 -7.13 -13.15 6.34
C SER A 59 -6.75 -13.40 7.79
N ASN A 60 -5.45 -13.36 8.11
CA ASN A 60 -4.94 -13.84 9.39
C ASN A 60 -4.84 -12.72 10.44
N SER A 61 -4.34 -11.55 10.06
CA SER A 61 -3.99 -10.47 11.00
C SER A 61 -4.73 -9.15 10.74
N GLY A 62 -5.38 -9.02 9.59
CA GLY A 62 -5.79 -7.73 9.06
C GLY A 62 -4.63 -7.00 8.39
N ILE A 63 -4.95 -5.91 7.70
CA ILE A 63 -3.96 -5.04 7.05
C ILE A 63 -4.21 -3.59 7.46
N SER A 64 -3.13 -2.81 7.60
CA SER A 64 -3.26 -1.41 8.02
C SER A 64 -4.08 -0.59 7.02
N THR A 65 -4.97 0.26 7.52
CA THR A 65 -5.74 1.22 6.70
C THR A 65 -4.82 2.27 6.07
N VAL A 66 -5.29 2.97 5.04
CA VAL A 66 -4.51 4.06 4.43
C VAL A 66 -4.21 5.14 5.47
N GLN A 67 -5.18 5.46 6.32
CA GLN A 67 -5.07 6.45 7.39
C GLN A 67 -4.08 6.00 8.47
N GLU A 68 -4.08 4.73 8.86
CA GLU A 68 -3.09 4.17 9.80
C GLU A 68 -1.68 4.19 9.22
N LEU A 69 -1.54 3.90 7.92
CA LEU A 69 -0.25 3.98 7.24
C LEU A 69 0.24 5.44 7.14
N GLN A 70 -0.67 6.38 6.87
CA GLN A 70 -0.36 7.80 6.84
C GLN A 70 0.08 8.33 8.20
N ALA A 71 -0.73 8.10 9.24
CA ALA A 71 -0.41 8.52 10.60
C ALA A 71 0.87 7.83 11.10
N GLY A 72 0.98 6.52 10.92
CA GLY A 72 2.16 5.74 11.32
C GLY A 72 3.44 6.21 10.63
N PHE A 73 3.36 6.63 9.37
CA PHE A 73 4.51 7.20 8.67
C PHE A 73 4.89 8.56 9.24
N GLU A 74 3.93 9.48 9.34
CA GLU A 74 4.15 10.87 9.74
C GLU A 74 4.66 10.97 11.18
N GLU A 75 4.06 10.20 12.09
CA GLU A 75 4.33 10.28 13.53
C GLU A 75 5.56 9.49 13.96
N LYS A 76 5.88 8.38 13.27
CA LYS A 76 6.90 7.42 13.71
C LYS A 76 7.99 7.21 12.68
N VAL A 77 7.64 6.72 11.49
CA VAL A 77 8.63 6.26 10.50
C VAL A 77 9.49 7.41 10.00
N TYR A 78 8.86 8.53 9.59
CA TYR A 78 9.55 9.69 9.07
C TYR A 78 10.57 10.28 10.06
N PRO A 79 10.21 10.63 11.32
CA PRO A 79 11.19 11.15 12.27
C PRO A 79 12.27 10.14 12.64
N GLN A 80 11.96 8.84 12.74
CA GLN A 80 12.95 7.82 13.05
C GLN A 80 13.94 7.60 11.89
N CYS A 81 13.46 7.54 10.64
CA CYS A 81 14.31 7.41 9.47
C CYS A 81 15.21 8.65 9.30
N ARG A 82 14.70 9.85 9.60
CA ARG A 82 15.52 11.07 9.59
C ARG A 82 16.66 11.02 10.60
N ARG A 83 16.40 10.53 11.83
CA ARG A 83 17.46 10.34 12.83
C ARG A 83 18.46 9.30 12.36
N ALA A 84 17.98 8.16 11.87
CA ALA A 84 18.81 7.07 11.37
C ALA A 84 19.68 7.47 10.17
N ALA A 85 19.17 8.34 9.30
CA ALA A 85 19.90 8.87 8.15
C ALA A 85 21.04 9.84 8.52
N ASN A 86 20.98 10.43 9.72
CA ASN A 86 21.98 11.38 10.22
C ASN A 86 22.96 10.74 11.21
N VAL A 87 22.91 9.42 11.41
CA VAL A 87 23.89 8.69 12.24
C VAL A 87 25.21 8.61 11.48
N PRO A 88 26.35 9.04 12.06
CA PRO A 88 27.66 8.93 11.43
C PRO A 88 28.02 7.48 11.09
N GLU A 89 28.65 7.26 9.93
CA GLU A 89 29.09 5.93 9.51
C GLU A 89 30.03 5.30 10.56
N GLY A 90 29.81 4.01 10.86
CA GLY A 90 30.58 3.26 11.86
C GLY A 90 30.18 3.51 13.31
N GLN A 91 29.14 4.31 13.57
CA GLN A 91 28.64 4.61 14.91
C GLN A 91 27.20 4.13 15.12
N ASP A 92 26.96 2.83 14.98
CA ASP A 92 25.61 2.22 15.18
C ASP A 92 25.18 2.14 16.67
N GLY A 93 26.07 2.53 17.60
CA GLY A 93 25.82 2.53 19.05
C GLY A 93 24.94 3.69 19.54
N LEU A 94 24.63 3.68 20.84
CA LEU A 94 23.79 4.70 21.50
C LEU A 94 24.32 6.14 21.29
N GLU A 95 25.65 6.30 21.26
CA GLU A 95 26.32 7.59 21.03
C GLU A 95 26.01 8.14 19.62
N GLY A 96 26.05 7.28 18.59
CA GLY A 96 25.71 7.68 17.23
C GLY A 96 24.23 8.00 17.03
N GLN A 97 23.33 7.30 17.75
CA GLN A 97 21.90 7.63 17.74
C GLN A 97 21.61 8.99 18.39
N LEU A 98 22.36 9.36 19.44
CA LEU A 98 22.26 10.68 20.07
C LEU A 98 22.75 11.77 19.12
N LEU A 99 23.89 11.56 18.47
CA LEU A 99 24.43 12.47 17.45
C LEU A 99 23.45 12.64 16.26
N GLY A 100 22.92 11.54 15.71
CA GLY A 100 21.92 11.61 14.63
C GLY A 100 20.63 12.34 15.04
N SER A 101 20.24 12.27 16.31
CA SER A 101 19.13 13.05 16.86
C SER A 101 19.42 14.55 16.90
N ILE A 102 20.64 14.95 17.27
CA ILE A 102 21.07 16.35 17.29
C ILE A 102 21.17 16.91 15.87
N PHE A 103 21.82 16.19 14.95
CA PHE A 103 21.97 16.62 13.55
C PHE A 103 20.63 16.74 12.83
N SER A 104 19.72 15.77 13.00
CA SER A 104 18.39 15.82 12.39
C SER A 104 17.50 16.95 12.93
N ALA A 105 17.76 17.44 14.15
CA ALA A 105 17.07 18.59 14.73
C ALA A 105 17.64 19.94 14.24
N LEU A 106 18.94 20.00 13.94
CA LEU A 106 19.61 21.21 13.44
C LEU A 106 19.37 21.42 11.94
N LYS A 107 19.23 20.35 11.15
CA LYS A 107 18.98 20.44 9.70
C LYS A 107 17.48 20.49 9.42
N SER A 108 17.02 21.59 8.81
CA SER A 108 15.65 21.67 8.28
C SER A 108 15.48 20.65 7.16
N PRO A 109 14.45 19.79 7.19
CA PRO A 109 14.20 18.87 6.10
C PRO A 109 13.84 19.66 4.83
N PRO A 110 14.22 19.18 3.64
CA PRO A 110 13.79 19.78 2.38
C PRO A 110 12.26 19.75 2.28
N GLY A 111 11.69 20.75 1.62
CA GLY A 111 10.26 20.83 1.38
C GLY A 111 9.74 19.64 0.56
N PRO A 112 8.46 19.25 0.69
CA PRO A 112 7.86 18.16 -0.08
C PRO A 112 7.79 18.43 -1.60
N ASP A 113 7.91 19.70 -1.99
CA ASP A 113 7.95 20.18 -3.37
C ASP A 113 9.35 20.62 -3.81
N GLU A 114 10.35 20.52 -2.93
CA GLU A 114 11.70 20.97 -3.22
C GLU A 114 12.42 19.97 -4.12
N ALA A 115 12.92 20.47 -5.26
CA ALA A 115 13.72 19.66 -6.17
C ALA A 115 15.10 19.43 -5.56
N ALA A 116 15.48 18.16 -5.44
CA ALA A 116 16.83 17.80 -5.04
C ALA A 116 17.84 18.24 -6.13
N PRO A 117 18.99 18.80 -5.75
CA PRO A 117 20.13 18.88 -6.65
C PRO A 117 20.44 17.49 -7.23
N GLU A 118 20.87 17.40 -8.50
CA GLU A 118 21.07 16.09 -9.16
C GLU A 118 22.09 15.22 -8.40
N THR A 119 23.06 15.84 -7.72
CA THR A 119 24.07 15.17 -6.90
C THR A 119 23.54 14.59 -5.59
N GLU A 120 22.42 15.11 -5.08
CA GLU A 120 21.86 14.76 -3.76
C GLU A 120 20.51 14.01 -3.87
N LYS A 121 20.08 13.71 -5.10
CA LYS A 121 18.74 13.17 -5.41
C LYS A 121 18.36 11.91 -4.64
N ASP A 122 19.34 11.04 -4.40
CA ASP A 122 19.19 9.78 -3.68
C ASP A 122 19.73 9.85 -2.24
N GLU A 123 20.07 11.04 -1.75
CA GLU A 123 20.32 11.23 -0.32
C GLU A 123 19.04 10.99 0.47
N SER A 124 19.20 10.39 1.64
CA SER A 124 18.11 9.96 2.50
C SER A 124 17.09 11.06 2.79
N GLU A 125 17.51 12.32 2.90
CA GLU A 125 16.60 13.43 3.20
C GLU A 125 15.65 13.76 2.05
N TYR A 126 16.12 13.78 0.81
CA TYR A 126 15.26 14.01 -0.36
C TYR A 126 14.41 12.78 -0.66
N VAL A 127 14.94 11.57 -0.46
CA VAL A 127 14.16 10.32 -0.54
C VAL A 127 13.01 10.35 0.47
N LEU A 128 13.28 10.68 1.74
CA LEU A 128 12.26 10.76 2.78
C LEU A 128 11.24 11.86 2.53
N SER A 129 11.65 13.01 1.99
CA SER A 129 10.73 14.09 1.64
C SER A 129 9.74 13.66 0.54
N ARG A 130 10.23 13.05 -0.55
CA ARG A 130 9.37 12.51 -1.62
C ARG A 130 8.45 11.39 -1.14
N ALA A 131 8.99 10.46 -0.33
CA ALA A 131 8.18 9.42 0.28
C ALA A 131 7.05 10.02 1.13
N ARG A 132 7.35 11.01 1.99
CA ARG A 132 6.36 11.71 2.83
C ARG A 132 5.27 12.37 2.01
N ARG A 133 5.62 13.00 0.88
CA ARG A 133 4.65 13.57 -0.06
C ARG A 133 3.69 12.49 -0.58
N HIS A 134 4.22 11.39 -1.11
CA HIS A 134 3.40 10.30 -1.64
C HIS A 134 2.50 9.68 -0.58
N VAL A 135 3.00 9.50 0.65
CA VAL A 135 2.19 9.01 1.77
C VAL A 135 1.02 9.96 2.06
N LYS A 136 1.28 11.27 2.16
CA LYS A 136 0.22 12.28 2.38
C LYS A 136 -0.86 12.27 1.29
N LEU A 137 -0.48 11.96 0.05
CA LEU A 137 -1.40 11.84 -1.08
C LEU A 137 -2.12 10.47 -1.15
N GLY A 138 -1.77 9.51 -0.30
CA GLY A 138 -2.29 8.14 -0.36
C GLY A 138 -1.65 7.29 -1.47
N GLU A 139 -0.60 7.78 -2.11
CA GLU A 139 0.12 7.10 -3.19
C GLU A 139 1.16 6.11 -2.61
N LEU A 140 0.68 5.12 -1.88
CA LEU A 140 1.51 4.20 -1.10
C LEU A 140 2.49 3.39 -1.96
N ASP A 141 2.13 3.08 -3.20
CA ASP A 141 3.00 2.37 -4.14
C ASP A 141 4.22 3.21 -4.53
N LYS A 142 4.01 4.51 -4.82
CA LYS A 142 5.08 5.47 -5.09
C LYS A 142 5.94 5.72 -3.85
N ALA A 143 5.32 5.84 -2.67
CA ALA A 143 6.05 5.98 -1.41
C ALA A 143 7.00 4.80 -1.17
N VAL A 144 6.54 3.56 -1.37
CA VAL A 144 7.37 2.36 -1.26
C VAL A 144 8.53 2.36 -2.27
N ILE A 145 8.32 2.86 -3.48
CA ILE A 145 9.39 2.98 -4.49
C ILE A 145 10.46 3.96 -4.04
N GLU A 146 10.07 5.10 -3.45
CA GLU A 146 11.04 6.06 -2.91
C GLU A 146 11.82 5.46 -1.73
N LEU A 147 11.14 4.86 -0.74
CA LEU A 147 11.81 4.31 0.46
C LEU A 147 12.82 3.20 0.14
N LYS A 148 12.61 2.44 -0.94
CA LYS A 148 13.60 1.45 -1.43
C LYS A 148 14.94 2.05 -1.82
N LYS A 149 15.03 3.37 -2.03
CA LYS A 149 16.29 4.08 -2.32
C LYS A 149 17.09 4.38 -1.05
N LEU A 150 16.48 4.26 0.13
CA LEU A 150 17.19 4.39 1.41
C LEU A 150 18.23 3.28 1.55
N LYS A 151 19.26 3.58 2.34
CA LYS A 151 20.36 2.66 2.67
C LYS A 151 20.59 2.62 4.18
N GLY A 152 21.33 1.61 4.64
CA GLY A 152 21.75 1.49 6.04
C GLY A 152 20.60 1.47 7.04
N GLN A 153 20.80 2.16 8.18
CA GLN A 153 19.85 2.19 9.30
C GLN A 153 18.49 2.81 8.92
N ALA A 154 18.46 3.79 8.01
CA ALA A 154 17.22 4.39 7.55
C ALA A 154 16.35 3.40 6.78
N ALA A 155 16.95 2.58 5.91
CA ALA A 155 16.24 1.51 5.20
C ALA A 155 15.72 0.43 6.17
N TYR A 156 16.53 0.06 7.16
CA TYR A 156 16.11 -0.89 8.19
C TYR A 156 14.91 -0.37 8.99
N THR A 157 14.93 0.91 9.37
CA THR A 157 13.87 1.57 10.13
C THR A 157 12.54 1.64 9.36
N ALA A 158 12.59 1.81 8.03
CA ALA A 158 11.39 1.89 7.19
C ALA A 158 10.74 0.53 6.89
N LYS A 159 11.46 -0.58 7.08
CA LYS A 159 11.14 -1.91 6.55
C LYS A 159 9.76 -2.42 6.95
N ASP A 160 9.38 -2.29 8.22
CA ASP A 160 8.11 -2.83 8.72
C ASP A 160 6.91 -2.03 8.22
N TRP A 161 7.08 -0.71 8.08
CA TRP A 161 6.05 0.13 7.46
C TRP A 161 5.91 -0.18 5.97
N GLU A 162 7.03 -0.36 5.27
CA GLU A 162 7.01 -0.76 3.86
C GLU A 162 6.30 -2.09 3.62
N ALA A 163 6.50 -3.08 4.50
CA ALA A 163 5.83 -4.37 4.38
C ALA A 163 4.29 -4.20 4.46
N ARG A 164 3.81 -3.45 5.45
CA ARG A 164 2.37 -3.16 5.61
C ARG A 164 1.81 -2.33 4.46
N ALA A 165 2.57 -1.36 3.94
CA ALA A 165 2.18 -0.56 2.78
C ALA A 165 2.11 -1.42 1.50
N LYS A 166 3.05 -2.36 1.30
CA LYS A 166 3.03 -3.31 0.18
C LYS A 166 1.80 -4.21 0.23
N ASP A 167 1.42 -4.70 1.41
CA ASP A 167 0.21 -5.49 1.57
C ASP A 167 -1.03 -4.69 1.18
N ARG A 168 -1.17 -3.45 1.67
CA ARG A 168 -2.29 -2.55 1.29
C ARG A 168 -2.34 -2.33 -0.23
N VAL A 169 -1.19 -2.02 -0.85
CA VAL A 169 -1.09 -1.81 -2.31
C VAL A 169 -1.46 -3.06 -3.09
N ALA A 170 -1.03 -4.25 -2.65
CA ALA A 170 -1.35 -5.51 -3.31
C ALA A 170 -2.87 -5.77 -3.30
N VAL A 171 -3.52 -5.52 -2.16
CA VAL A 171 -4.97 -5.67 -2.01
C VAL A 171 -5.75 -4.69 -2.89
N GLU A 172 -5.36 -3.42 -2.90
CA GLU A 172 -5.99 -2.40 -3.76
C GLU A 172 -5.88 -2.76 -5.24
N LYS A 173 -4.71 -3.25 -5.67
CA LYS A 173 -4.50 -3.71 -7.06
C LYS A 173 -5.37 -4.92 -7.38
N ALA A 174 -5.44 -5.92 -6.50
CA ALA A 174 -6.30 -7.08 -6.69
C ALA A 174 -7.79 -6.68 -6.79
N LEU A 175 -8.28 -5.84 -5.86
CA LEU A 175 -9.65 -5.33 -5.90
C LEU A 175 -9.94 -4.53 -7.17
N LYS A 176 -8.98 -3.74 -7.65
CA LYS A 176 -9.10 -3.01 -8.93
C LYS A 176 -9.27 -3.96 -10.10
N VAL A 177 -8.46 -5.02 -10.19
CA VAL A 177 -8.58 -6.05 -11.24
C VAL A 177 -9.96 -6.70 -11.20
N ILE A 178 -10.44 -7.08 -10.02
CA ILE A 178 -11.76 -7.70 -9.84
C ILE A 178 -12.88 -6.77 -10.33
N ARG A 179 -12.85 -5.49 -9.93
CA ARG A 179 -13.85 -4.51 -10.37
C ARG A 179 -13.81 -4.27 -11.89
N MET A 180 -12.62 -4.20 -12.47
CA MET A 180 -12.45 -4.06 -13.92
C MET A 180 -13.05 -5.25 -14.68
N GLU A 181 -12.80 -6.47 -14.21
CA GLU A 181 -13.34 -7.69 -14.81
C GLU A 181 -14.87 -7.75 -14.71
N CYS A 182 -15.46 -7.39 -13.57
CA CYS A 182 -16.91 -7.29 -13.42
C CYS A 182 -17.52 -6.23 -14.35
N ALA A 183 -16.85 -5.09 -14.53
CA ALA A 183 -17.31 -4.03 -15.43
C ALA A 183 -17.31 -4.50 -16.89
N LEU A 184 -16.24 -5.17 -17.32
CA LEU A 184 -16.14 -5.75 -18.67
C LEU A 184 -17.21 -6.83 -18.91
N ALA A 185 -17.45 -7.70 -17.94
CA ALA A 185 -18.51 -8.71 -18.03
C ALA A 185 -19.90 -8.07 -18.21
N ASN A 186 -20.22 -7.02 -17.44
CA ASN A 186 -21.48 -6.30 -17.57
C ASN A 186 -21.61 -5.58 -18.93
N GLU A 187 -20.54 -4.95 -19.41
CA GLU A 187 -20.54 -4.28 -20.72
C GLU A 187 -20.80 -5.28 -21.85
N ASN A 188 -20.12 -6.43 -21.83
CA ASN A 188 -20.30 -7.47 -22.84
C ASN A 188 -21.75 -8.02 -22.85
N LEU A 189 -22.33 -8.24 -21.67
CA LEU A 189 -23.73 -8.67 -21.55
C LEU A 189 -24.70 -7.62 -22.12
N SER A 190 -24.43 -6.33 -21.90
CA SER A 190 -25.26 -5.25 -22.44
C SER A 190 -25.23 -5.18 -23.98
N LYS A 191 -24.06 -5.44 -24.58
CA LYS A 191 -23.90 -5.48 -26.05
C LYS A 191 -24.61 -6.68 -26.67
N VAL A 192 -24.53 -7.85 -26.03
CA VAL A 192 -25.24 -9.06 -26.48
C VAL A 192 -26.75 -8.88 -26.39
N ALA A 193 -27.26 -8.22 -25.34
CA ALA A 193 -28.70 -7.95 -25.19
C ALA A 193 -29.24 -6.90 -26.19
N ALA A 194 -28.36 -6.08 -26.77
CA ALA A 194 -28.72 -5.05 -27.75
C ALA A 194 -28.58 -5.50 -29.21
N ALA A 195 -28.04 -6.71 -29.46
CA ALA A 195 -27.85 -7.32 -30.77
C ALA A 195 -28.98 -8.32 -31.07
#